data_AF-A0A1N6GGP7-F1
#
_entry.id   AF-A0A1N6GGP7-F1
#
_cell.length_a   1.000
_cell.length_b   1.000
_cell.length_c   1.000
_cell.angle_alpha   90.00
_cell.angle_beta   90.00
_cell.angle_gamma   90.00
#
_symmetry.space_group_name_H-M   'P 1'
#
loop_
_entity.id
_entity.type
_entity.pdbx_description
1 polymer ?
#
loop_
_entity_poly.entity_id
_entity_poly.type
_entity_poly.pdbx_seq_one_letter_code
_entity_poly.pdbx_strand_id
1 'polypeptide(L)'
;MTVGFRGKRDRRERAALAVIEAKRAERETQKLARRLSSAARAELQEIAASVHEEILRAGREVQRRPGRAQRRAGRAEARLARASLGTPAGGRGDAGRRVGASGADAAKARSRMIKRRRAEAKQAQQMAKIVAAQMAVAAAVTSTDASKS
;
A
#
# COMPACT_ATOMS: atom_id res chain seq x y z
N MET A 1 -32.11 17.38 -9.14
CA MET A 1 -30.68 17.78 -9.10
C MET A 1 -30.04 17.50 -7.71
N THR A 2 -29.92 16.24 -7.28
CA THR A 2 -29.47 15.86 -5.91
C THR A 2 -28.09 15.17 -5.84
N VAL A 3 -27.49 14.87 -7.00
CA VAL A 3 -26.26 14.05 -7.10
C VAL A 3 -25.01 14.77 -6.56
N GLY A 4 -24.97 16.11 -6.64
CA GLY A 4 -23.82 16.90 -6.21
C GLY A 4 -23.59 16.97 -4.69
N PHE A 5 -24.62 16.71 -3.88
CA PHE A 5 -24.54 16.80 -2.41
C PHE A 5 -23.98 15.52 -1.78
N ARG A 6 -24.40 14.33 -2.28
CA ARG A 6 -23.83 13.03 -1.86
C ARG A 6 -22.33 12.95 -2.12
N GLY A 7 -21.88 13.32 -3.33
CA GLY A 7 -20.46 13.27 -3.68
C GLY A 7 -19.56 14.21 -2.84
N LYS A 8 -20.10 15.32 -2.31
CA LYS A 8 -19.35 16.21 -1.39
C LYS A 8 -19.29 15.65 0.02
N ARG A 9 -20.38 15.04 0.51
CA ARG A 9 -20.45 14.39 1.82
C ARG A 9 -19.48 13.20 1.90
N ASP A 10 -19.49 12.33 0.89
CA ASP A 10 -18.60 11.16 0.82
C ASP A 10 -17.12 11.56 0.81
N ARG A 11 -16.76 12.66 0.14
CA ARG A 11 -15.38 13.17 0.12
C ARG A 11 -14.92 13.67 1.48
N ARG A 12 -15.81 14.31 2.25
CA ARG A 12 -15.50 14.78 3.61
C ARG A 12 -15.36 13.62 4.57
N GLU A 13 -16.23 12.63 4.47
CA GLU A 13 -16.17 11.41 5.28
C GLU A 13 -14.88 10.63 5.00
N ARG A 14 -14.50 10.42 3.73
CA ARG A 14 -13.22 9.80 3.37
C ARG A 14 -12.01 10.59 3.87
N ALA A 15 -12.05 11.91 3.80
CA ALA A 15 -10.98 12.75 4.32
C ALA A 15 -10.89 12.67 5.86
N ALA A 16 -12.02 12.60 6.56
CA ALA A 16 -12.06 12.41 8.00
C ALA A 16 -11.50 11.04 8.41
N LEU A 17 -11.89 9.97 7.70
CA LEU A 17 -11.36 8.62 7.90
C LEU A 17 -9.84 8.59 7.74
N ALA A 18 -9.31 9.19 6.68
CA ALA A 18 -7.86 9.27 6.47
C ALA A 18 -7.14 10.01 7.61
N VAL A 19 -7.73 11.07 8.17
CA VAL A 19 -7.17 11.77 9.34
C VAL A 19 -7.21 10.88 10.59
N ILE A 20 -8.27 10.10 10.79
CA ILE A 20 -8.37 9.14 11.90
C ILE A 20 -7.30 8.05 11.76
N GLU A 21 -7.10 7.50 10.57
CA GLU A 21 -6.07 6.50 10.28
C GLU A 21 -4.67 7.06 10.54
N ALA A 22 -4.38 8.27 10.08
CA ALA A 22 -3.10 8.93 10.36
C ALA A 22 -2.86 9.14 11.86
N LYS A 23 -3.88 9.57 12.63
CA LYS A 23 -3.80 9.68 14.10
C LYS A 23 -3.56 8.32 14.77
N ARG A 24 -4.16 7.25 14.24
CA ARG A 24 -3.93 5.89 14.74
C ARG A 24 -2.49 5.47 14.49
N ALA A 25 -1.97 5.68 13.28
CA ALA A 25 -0.58 5.39 12.93
C ALA A 25 0.40 6.17 13.83
N GLU A 26 0.10 7.43 14.15
CA GLU A 26 0.91 8.24 15.05
C GLU A 26 0.96 7.63 16.46
N ARG A 27 -0.18 7.23 17.02
CA ARG A 27 -0.25 6.57 18.33
C ARG A 27 0.54 5.26 18.36
N GLU A 28 0.42 4.43 17.32
CA GLU A 28 1.19 3.18 17.24
C GLU A 28 2.70 3.45 17.13
N THR A 29 3.08 4.49 16.40
CA THR A 29 4.48 4.95 16.29
C THR A 29 5.03 5.40 17.66
N GLN A 30 4.24 6.17 18.42
CA GLN A 30 4.61 6.59 19.77
C GLN A 30 4.72 5.39 20.74
N LYS A 31 3.84 4.39 20.61
CA LYS A 31 3.94 3.15 21.40
C LYS A 31 5.21 2.37 21.06
N LEU A 32 5.56 2.27 19.77
CA LEU A 32 6.79 1.63 19.31
C LEU A 32 8.02 2.36 19.89
N ALA A 33 8.04 3.69 19.82
CA ALA A 33 9.13 4.52 20.35
C ALA A 33 9.44 4.25 21.83
N ARG A 34 8.43 3.94 22.65
CA ARG A 34 8.62 3.61 24.07
C ARG A 34 9.37 2.31 24.32
N ARG A 35 9.41 1.40 23.34
CA ARG A 35 10.05 0.08 23.43
C ARG A 35 11.46 0.05 22.84
N LEU A 36 11.91 1.15 22.24
CA LEU A 36 13.20 1.25 21.57
C LEU A 36 14.29 1.81 22.49
N SER A 37 15.54 1.69 22.05
CA SER A 37 16.68 2.38 22.67
C SER A 37 16.48 3.90 22.65
N SER A 38 17.18 4.63 23.53
CA SER A 38 17.07 6.10 23.64
C SER A 38 17.30 6.82 22.31
N ALA A 39 18.32 6.40 21.55
CA ALA A 39 18.64 6.97 20.24
C ALA A 39 17.52 6.72 19.20
N ALA A 40 17.09 5.47 19.04
CA ALA A 40 16.04 5.11 18.08
C ALA A 40 14.68 5.68 18.48
N ARG A 41 14.43 5.84 19.79
CA ARG A 41 13.26 6.54 20.32
C ARG A 41 13.27 8.01 19.94
N ALA A 42 14.40 8.71 20.08
CA ALA A 42 14.51 10.13 19.77
C ALA A 42 14.22 10.39 18.28
N GLU A 43 14.83 9.62 17.38
CA GLU A 43 14.58 9.72 15.93
C GLU A 43 13.10 9.49 15.58
N LEU A 44 12.50 8.45 16.13
CA LEU A 44 11.10 8.13 15.85
C LEU A 44 10.13 9.18 16.42
N GLN A 45 10.47 9.77 17.57
CA GLN A 45 9.70 10.87 18.17
C GLN A 45 9.82 12.15 17.37
N GLU A 46 10.99 12.48 16.82
CA GLU A 46 11.17 13.64 15.95
C GLU A 46 10.31 13.53 14.68
N ILE A 47 10.32 12.35 14.04
CA ILE A 47 9.46 12.07 12.89
C ILE A 47 7.98 12.18 13.26
N ALA A 48 7.58 11.60 14.40
CA ALA A 48 6.19 11.67 14.87
C ALA A 48 5.75 13.12 15.13
N ALA A 49 6.59 13.94 15.75
CA ALA A 49 6.30 15.36 16.00
C ALA A 49 6.15 16.16 14.70
N SER A 50 7.03 15.94 13.71
CA SER A 50 6.90 16.56 12.39
C SER A 50 5.59 16.18 11.69
N VAL A 51 5.21 14.91 11.77
CA VAL A 51 3.98 14.40 11.14
C VAL A 51 2.72 14.84 11.89
N HIS A 52 2.78 15.03 13.21
CA HIS A 52 1.66 15.51 14.04
C HIS A 52 1.06 16.80 13.48
N GLU A 53 1.91 17.77 13.15
CA GLU A 53 1.48 19.05 12.58
C GLU A 53 0.78 18.88 11.22
N GLU A 54 1.23 17.93 10.40
CA GLU A 54 0.57 17.61 9.14
C GLU A 54 -0.82 17.02 9.34
N ILE A 55 -0.98 16.15 10.35
CA ILE A 55 -2.26 15.53 10.72
C ILE A 55 -3.24 16.59 11.24
N LEU A 56 -2.80 17.47 12.15
CA LEU A 56 -3.62 18.58 12.65
C LEU A 56 -4.07 19.49 11.51
N ARG A 57 -3.15 19.84 10.60
CA ARG A 57 -3.46 20.67 9.44
C ARG A 57 -4.44 19.98 8.48
N ALA A 58 -4.30 18.67 8.27
CA ALA A 58 -5.25 17.89 7.48
C ALA A 58 -6.64 17.90 8.12
N GLY A 59 -6.72 17.75 9.45
CA GLY A 59 -7.97 17.84 10.22
C GLY A 59 -8.71 19.16 10.01
N ARG A 60 -8.00 20.30 10.07
CA ARG A 60 -8.58 21.64 9.80
C ARG A 60 -9.09 21.79 8.36
N GLU A 61 -8.51 21.06 7.41
CA GLU A 61 -8.85 21.14 5.99
C GLU A 61 -9.99 20.20 5.56
N VAL A 62 -10.44 19.24 6.38
CA VAL A 62 -11.46 18.23 6.02
C VAL A 62 -12.72 18.88 5.41
N GLN A 63 -13.22 19.95 6.03
CA GLN A 63 -14.47 20.61 5.59
C GLN A 63 -14.30 21.48 4.34
N ARG A 64 -13.19 22.23 4.27
CA ARG A 64 -12.94 23.26 3.25
C ARG A 64 -12.25 22.69 2.00
N ARG A 65 -11.37 21.70 2.17
CA ARG A 65 -10.53 21.10 1.12
C ARG A 65 -10.34 19.60 1.34
N PRO A 66 -11.41 18.78 1.28
CA PRO A 66 -11.35 17.35 1.63
C PRO A 66 -10.30 16.56 0.84
N GLY A 67 -10.15 16.82 -0.46
CA GLY A 67 -9.13 16.14 -1.26
C GLY A 67 -7.68 16.47 -0.85
N ARG A 68 -7.43 17.69 -0.35
CA ARG A 68 -6.10 18.08 0.17
C ARG A 68 -5.86 17.45 1.54
N ALA A 69 -6.88 17.47 2.40
CA ALA A 69 -6.85 16.82 3.71
C ALA A 69 -6.55 15.33 3.59
N GLN A 70 -7.28 14.62 2.73
CA GLN A 70 -7.07 13.19 2.49
C GLN A 70 -5.65 12.88 2.00
N ARG A 71 -5.14 13.63 1.00
CA ARG A 71 -3.77 13.43 0.50
C ARG A 71 -2.70 13.70 1.55
N ARG A 72 -2.88 14.75 2.37
CA ARG A 72 -1.94 15.08 3.44
C ARG A 72 -1.95 14.00 4.53
N ALA A 73 -3.14 13.59 4.97
CA ALA A 73 -3.30 12.53 5.96
C ALA A 73 -2.70 11.20 5.48
N GLY A 74 -2.93 10.80 4.22
CA GLY A 74 -2.33 9.59 3.67
C GLY A 74 -0.80 9.67 3.53
N ARG A 75 -0.23 10.85 3.23
CA ARG A 75 1.23 11.04 3.25
C ARG A 75 1.80 10.96 4.66
N ALA A 76 1.13 11.57 5.64
CA ALA A 76 1.49 11.50 7.05
C ALA A 76 1.51 10.04 7.55
N GLU A 77 0.44 9.29 7.28
CA GLU A 77 0.34 7.87 7.59
C GLU A 77 1.48 7.07 6.94
N ALA A 78 1.72 7.26 5.64
CA ALA A 78 2.78 6.56 4.93
C ALA A 78 4.19 6.88 5.47
N ARG A 79 4.44 8.12 5.90
CA ARG A 79 5.72 8.50 6.53
C ARG A 79 5.89 7.80 7.87
N LEU A 80 4.86 7.75 8.70
CA LEU A 80 4.88 7.04 9.99
C LEU A 80 5.07 5.53 9.80
N ALA A 81 4.41 4.93 8.82
CA ALA A 81 4.58 3.52 8.48
C ALA A 81 6.02 3.21 8.03
N ARG A 82 6.60 4.07 7.17
CA ARG A 82 8.01 3.92 6.73
C ARG A 82 8.99 4.06 7.88
N ALA A 83 8.80 5.06 8.74
CA ALA A 83 9.64 5.25 9.93
C ALA A 83 9.56 4.03 10.85
N SER A 84 8.36 3.53 11.10
CA SER A 84 8.15 2.32 11.93
C SER A 84 8.81 1.07 11.34
N LEU A 85 8.87 0.93 10.00
CA LEU A 85 9.54 -0.19 9.33
C LEU A 85 11.07 -0.05 9.29
N GLY A 86 11.58 1.18 9.20
CA GLY A 86 13.01 1.47 9.12
C GLY A 86 13.72 1.47 10.46
N THR A 87 12.97 1.54 11.57
CA THR A 87 13.57 1.56 12.90
C THR A 87 13.96 0.13 13.31
N PRO A 88 15.24 -0.17 13.57
CA PRO A 88 15.63 -1.49 14.05
C PRO A 88 14.98 -1.71 15.41
N ALA A 89 14.10 -2.71 15.50
CA ALA A 89 13.45 -3.10 16.75
C ALA A 89 14.51 -3.62 17.74
N GLY A 90 15.10 -2.71 18.50
CA GLY A 90 16.00 -3.04 19.59
C GLY A 90 15.21 -3.58 20.77
N GLY A 91 15.10 -4.91 20.89
CA GLY A 91 14.82 -5.58 22.17
C GLY A 91 13.71 -6.63 22.16
N ARG A 92 14.14 -7.91 22.17
CA ARG A 92 13.40 -9.16 22.49
C ARG A 92 12.16 -9.48 21.65
N GLY A 93 12.41 -10.15 20.54
CA GLY A 93 11.41 -10.83 19.71
C GLY A 93 11.63 -10.48 18.25
N ASP A 94 12.17 -11.40 17.46
CA ASP A 94 12.35 -11.29 16.00
C ASP A 94 13.46 -10.39 15.43
N ALA A 95 14.39 -9.90 16.26
CA ALA A 95 15.63 -9.28 15.76
C ALA A 95 16.65 -10.28 15.15
N GLY A 96 16.30 -11.57 15.04
CA GLY A 96 17.15 -12.60 14.44
C GLY A 96 17.03 -12.75 12.91
N ARG A 97 16.12 -12.02 12.24
CA ARG A 97 15.83 -12.30 10.81
C ARG A 97 16.19 -11.20 9.81
N ARG A 98 16.65 -10.01 10.22
CA ARG A 98 16.87 -8.90 9.26
C ARG A 98 18.09 -8.01 9.51
N VAL A 99 19.04 -8.45 10.33
CA VAL A 99 20.36 -7.79 10.41
C VAL A 99 21.40 -8.86 10.09
N GLY A 100 21.74 -8.99 8.80
CA GLY A 100 22.73 -9.97 8.35
C GLY A 100 22.36 -10.78 7.10
N ALA A 101 21.50 -10.28 6.20
CA ALA A 101 21.45 -10.86 4.86
C ALA A 101 22.75 -10.49 4.13
N SER A 102 23.79 -11.29 4.37
CA SER A 102 24.97 -11.36 3.51
C SER A 102 24.53 -11.37 2.04
N GLY A 103 25.37 -10.88 1.12
CA GLY A 103 25.02 -10.75 -0.30
C GLY A 103 24.39 -12.01 -0.94
N ALA A 104 24.61 -13.20 -0.36
CA ALA A 104 23.99 -14.46 -0.73
C ALA A 104 22.46 -14.52 -0.53
N ASP A 105 21.91 -13.96 0.53
CA ASP A 105 20.45 -14.00 0.78
C ASP A 105 19.68 -12.98 -0.05
N ALA A 106 20.28 -11.81 -0.30
CA ALA A 106 19.76 -10.85 -1.27
C ALA A 106 19.77 -11.44 -2.70
N ALA A 107 20.81 -12.19 -3.06
CA ALA A 107 20.87 -12.91 -4.34
C ALA A 107 19.82 -14.02 -4.44
N LYS A 108 19.59 -14.79 -3.37
CA LYS A 108 18.51 -15.79 -3.31
C LYS A 108 17.12 -15.18 -3.41
N ALA A 109 16.88 -14.04 -2.76
CA ALA A 109 15.61 -13.32 -2.86
C ALA A 109 15.36 -12.80 -4.29
N ARG A 110 16.40 -12.24 -4.94
CA ARG A 110 16.34 -11.84 -6.35
C ARG A 110 16.08 -13.03 -7.27
N SER A 111 16.74 -14.17 -7.07
CA SER A 111 16.52 -15.36 -7.90
C SER A 111 15.11 -15.93 -7.74
N ARG A 112 14.56 -15.94 -6.53
CA ARG A 112 13.17 -16.35 -6.26
C ARG A 112 12.16 -15.43 -6.93
N MET A 113 12.39 -14.12 -6.89
CA MET A 113 11.55 -13.13 -7.57
C MET A 113 11.60 -13.29 -9.10
N ILE A 114 12.77 -13.52 -9.69
CA ILE A 114 12.92 -13.77 -11.13
C ILE A 114 12.20 -15.06 -11.54
N LYS A 115 12.31 -16.13 -10.75
CA LYS A 115 11.59 -17.39 -10.99
C LYS A 115 10.07 -17.18 -10.94
N ARG A 116 9.58 -16.41 -9.96
CA ARG A 116 8.16 -16.08 -9.84
C ARG A 116 7.65 -15.30 -11.06
N ARG A 117 8.38 -14.27 -11.51
CA ARG A 117 8.04 -13.51 -12.73
C ARG A 117 8.03 -14.39 -13.98
N ARG A 118 8.96 -15.35 -14.10
CA ARG A 118 8.96 -16.31 -15.22
C ARG A 118 7.77 -17.27 -15.17
N ALA A 119 7.34 -17.70 -13.98
CA ALA A 119 6.15 -18.52 -13.81
C ALA A 119 4.88 -17.75 -14.20
N GLU A 120 4.75 -16.51 -13.76
CA GLU A 120 3.65 -15.60 -14.12
C GLU A 120 3.60 -15.37 -15.65
N ALA A 121 4.75 -15.15 -16.30
CA ALA A 121 4.83 -14.99 -17.76
C ALA A 121 4.42 -16.27 -18.52
N LYS A 122 4.82 -17.46 -18.05
CA LYS A 122 4.40 -18.74 -18.65
C LYS A 122 2.90 -18.98 -18.50
N GLN A 123 2.33 -18.65 -17.33
CA GLN A 123 0.90 -18.77 -17.10
C GLN A 123 0.12 -17.82 -18.02
N ALA A 124 0.59 -16.59 -18.20
CA ALA A 124 -0.01 -15.64 -19.14
C ALA A 124 0.03 -16.14 -20.59
N GLN A 125 1.15 -16.74 -21.02
CA GLN A 125 1.26 -17.34 -22.36
C GLN A 125 0.33 -18.56 -22.54
N GLN A 126 0.17 -19.40 -21.52
CA GLN A 126 -0.76 -20.52 -21.58
C GLN A 126 -2.22 -20.04 -21.65
N MET A 127 -2.59 -19.05 -20.85
CA MET A 127 -3.92 -18.44 -20.92
C MET A 127 -4.18 -17.82 -22.30
N ALA A 128 -3.20 -17.11 -22.87
CA ALA A 128 -3.33 -16.55 -24.22
C ALA A 128 -3.56 -17.64 -25.28
N LYS A 129 -2.89 -18.79 -25.18
CA LYS A 129 -3.11 -19.93 -26.09
C LYS A 129 -4.50 -20.54 -25.94
N ILE A 130 -4.99 -20.69 -24.70
CA ILE A 130 -6.34 -21.22 -24.45
C ILE A 130 -7.39 -20.26 -25.02
N VAL A 131 -7.24 -18.96 -24.79
CA VAL A 131 -8.14 -17.94 -25.34
C VAL A 131 -8.10 -17.95 -26.88
N ALA A 132 -6.91 -18.04 -27.48
CA ALA A 132 -6.78 -18.14 -28.94
C ALA A 132 -7.44 -19.41 -29.50
N ALA A 133 -7.30 -20.56 -28.83
CA ALA A 133 -7.97 -21.80 -29.22
C ALA A 133 -9.50 -21.70 -29.09
N GLN A 134 -10.00 -21.10 -28.00
CA GLN A 134 -11.43 -20.85 -27.83
C GLN A 134 -11.97 -19.89 -28.88
N MET A 135 -11.21 -18.84 -29.25
CA MET A 135 -11.57 -17.93 -30.33
C MET A 135 -11.58 -18.62 -31.68
N ALA A 136 -10.64 -19.52 -31.96
CA ALA A 136 -10.61 -20.30 -33.20
C ALA A 136 -11.80 -21.29 -33.28
N VAL A 137 -12.15 -21.96 -32.18
CA VAL A 137 -13.35 -22.80 -32.10
C VAL A 137 -14.61 -21.96 -32.29
N ALA A 138 -14.72 -20.81 -31.61
CA ALA A 138 -15.85 -19.90 -31.77
C ALA A 138 -15.97 -19.42 -33.23
N ALA A 139 -14.86 -19.04 -33.86
CA ALA A 139 -14.82 -18.63 -35.27
C ALA A 139 -15.23 -19.76 -36.22
N ALA A 140 -14.78 -21.00 -35.96
CA ALA A 140 -15.16 -22.17 -36.73
C ALA A 140 -16.66 -22.46 -36.62
N VAL A 141 -17.20 -22.44 -35.38
CA VAL A 141 -18.64 -22.62 -35.09
C VAL A 141 -19.49 -21.54 -35.74
N THR A 142 -19.05 -20.27 -35.73
CA THR A 142 -19.77 -19.20 -36.43
C THR A 142 -19.70 -19.33 -37.96
N SER A 143 -18.65 -19.94 -38.52
CA SER A 143 -18.56 -20.17 -39.97
C SER A 143 -19.44 -21.34 -40.43
N THR A 144 -19.60 -22.39 -39.61
CA THR A 144 -20.49 -23.51 -39.95
C THR A 144 -21.98 -23.17 -39.86
N ASP A 145 -22.35 -22.13 -39.11
CA ASP A 145 -23.72 -21.62 -39.06
C ASP A 145 -24.05 -20.74 -40.29
N ALA A 146 -23.05 -20.07 -40.87
CA ALA A 146 -23.20 -19.31 -42.12
C ALA A 146 -23.32 -20.20 -43.38
N SER A 147 -22.86 -21.45 -43.32
CA SER A 147 -22.89 -22.42 -44.45
C SER A 147 -24.17 -23.25 -44.52
N LYS A 148 -25.14 -23.04 -43.62
CA LYS A 148 -26.43 -23.78 -43.56
C LYS A 148 -27.65 -22.93 -43.93
N SER A 149 -27.46 -21.71 -44.44
CA SER A 149 -28.53 -20.91 -45.08
C SER A 149 -28.49 -21.06 -46.59
#